data_AF-A0A7S1DMY1-F1
#
_entry.id   AF-A0A7S1DMY1-F1
#
_cell.length_a   1.000
_cell.length_b   1.000
_cell.length_c   1.000
_cell.angle_alpha   90.00
_cell.angle_beta   90.00
_cell.angle_gamma   90.00
#
_symmetry.space_group_name_H-M   'P 1'
#
loop_
_entity.id
_entity.type
_entity.pdbx_description
1 polymer ?
#
loop_
_entity_poly.entity_id
_entity_poly.type
_entity_poly.pdbx_seq_one_letter_code
_entity_poly.pdbx_strand_id
1 'polypeptide(L)'
;KSSALHLRLHLPHTAMAVSARVAKWRDKYGAKCDKMMASILGLYIGDAAAVPVHWYYTPGTIERDYGDPLSSFVDPVHPHPDAFAWSMSFSPKEGSNVDILHARGRLCNGGKGDVKPAPEDNPHYHFGLKAGDNTLNARLVRVLVRTIAGLDKPAGDASKDGLPDDASVDPEHFAHPDIPEDPPPALVSYTGDRWLASMSRFMLDPNSHDDFYLEVYLRRFFERRSHGVPLAKCAVSQKANWSVGSMGGLLSPLAYAAAME
;
A
#
# COMPACT_ATOMS: atom_id res chain seq x y z
N LYS A 1 -1.29 0.40 -32.24
CA LYS A 1 -1.91 1.41 -31.36
C LYS A 1 -1.15 1.34 -30.04
N SER A 2 -0.31 2.33 -29.74
CA SER A 2 0.56 2.33 -28.56
C SER A 2 -0.28 2.55 -27.31
N SER A 3 -0.54 1.49 -26.54
CA SER A 3 -1.08 1.59 -25.19
C SER A 3 0.01 2.20 -24.30
N ALA A 4 -0.09 3.51 -24.05
CA ALA A 4 0.79 4.19 -23.11
C ALA A 4 0.64 3.56 -21.72
N LEU A 5 1.76 3.39 -21.01
CA LEU A 5 1.85 2.87 -19.65
C LEU A 5 1.19 3.88 -18.68
N HIS A 6 -0.14 3.89 -18.62
CA HIS A 6 -0.87 4.73 -17.67
C HIS A 6 -0.84 4.07 -16.31
N LEU A 7 0.17 4.42 -15.51
CA LEU A 7 0.12 4.20 -14.08
C LEU A 7 -1.07 5.01 -13.56
N ARG A 8 -2.06 4.36 -12.94
CA ARG A 8 -3.14 5.06 -12.23
C ARG A 8 -2.60 5.61 -10.91
N LEU A 9 -1.59 6.48 -10.98
CA LEU A 9 -1.45 7.53 -9.98
C LEU A 9 -2.57 8.51 -10.30
N HIS A 10 -3.73 8.35 -9.67
CA HIS A 10 -4.79 9.35 -9.68
C HIS A 10 -4.22 10.65 -9.05
N LEU A 11 -3.59 11.46 -9.90
CA LEU A 11 -3.11 12.79 -9.60
C LEU A 11 -4.09 13.74 -10.30
N PRO A 12 -4.93 14.49 -9.56
CA PRO A 12 -5.82 15.49 -10.15
C PRO A 12 -5.02 16.64 -10.76
N HIS A 13 -5.72 17.69 -11.22
CA HIS A 13 -5.23 18.95 -11.83
C HIS A 13 -4.08 19.71 -11.09
N THR A 14 -3.50 19.14 -10.03
CA THR A 14 -2.35 19.61 -9.25
C THR A 14 -0.99 19.31 -9.89
N ALA A 15 -0.97 18.65 -11.05
CA ALA A 15 0.25 18.37 -11.82
C ALA A 15 1.10 19.63 -12.08
N MET A 16 0.50 20.82 -12.24
CA MET A 16 1.25 22.07 -12.46
C MET A 16 1.95 22.61 -11.20
N ALA A 17 1.30 22.62 -10.04
CA ALA A 17 1.89 23.13 -8.80
C ALA A 17 2.97 22.20 -8.24
N VAL A 18 2.76 20.89 -8.37
CA VAL A 18 3.79 19.88 -8.08
C VAL A 18 4.96 20.01 -9.07
N SER A 19 4.68 20.24 -10.36
CA SER A 19 5.72 20.39 -11.39
C SER A 19 6.63 21.61 -11.16
N ALA A 20 6.10 22.77 -10.79
CA ALA A 20 6.92 23.97 -10.54
C ALA A 20 7.86 23.82 -9.32
N ARG A 21 7.40 23.13 -8.27
CA ARG A 21 8.21 22.87 -7.06
C ARG A 21 9.25 21.78 -7.30
N VAL A 22 8.88 20.73 -8.01
CA VAL A 22 9.82 19.70 -8.48
C VAL A 22 10.89 20.33 -9.36
N ALA A 23 10.56 21.29 -10.23
CA ALA A 23 11.55 22.03 -11.01
C ALA A 23 12.56 22.78 -10.13
N LYS A 24 12.09 23.53 -9.11
CA LYS A 24 12.97 24.23 -8.14
C LYS A 24 13.89 23.26 -7.38
N TRP A 25 13.40 22.07 -7.01
CA TRP A 25 14.22 21.04 -6.36
C TRP A 25 15.21 20.38 -7.33
N ARG A 26 14.82 20.16 -8.58
CA ARG A 26 15.73 19.70 -9.64
C ARG A 26 16.83 20.72 -9.89
N ASP A 27 16.53 22.01 -9.88
CA ASP A 27 17.54 23.06 -10.01
C ASP A 27 18.53 23.07 -8.83
N LYS A 28 18.04 22.82 -7.60
CA LYS A 28 18.86 22.83 -6.37
C LYS A 28 19.69 21.55 -6.16
N TYR A 29 19.12 20.38 -6.44
CA TYR A 29 19.70 19.08 -6.09
C TYR A 29 20.10 18.24 -7.33
N GLY A 30 19.76 18.69 -8.53
CA GLY A 30 20.14 18.09 -9.80
C GLY A 30 19.78 16.61 -9.91
N ALA A 31 20.75 15.81 -10.35
CA ALA A 31 20.59 14.37 -10.56
C ALA A 31 20.20 13.57 -9.30
N LYS A 32 20.41 14.10 -8.08
CA LYS A 32 19.98 13.42 -6.85
C LYS A 32 18.46 13.43 -6.71
N CYS A 33 17.81 14.56 -6.99
CA CYS A 33 16.35 14.64 -7.00
C CYS A 33 15.75 13.72 -8.06
N ASP A 34 16.34 13.66 -9.25
CA ASP A 34 15.87 12.77 -10.32
C ASP A 34 15.96 11.29 -9.91
N LYS A 35 17.06 10.88 -9.27
CA LYS A 35 17.22 9.50 -8.74
C LYS A 35 16.22 9.18 -7.65
N MET A 36 15.99 10.09 -6.70
CA MET A 36 15.02 9.88 -5.62
C MET A 36 13.59 9.75 -6.17
N MET A 37 13.20 10.64 -7.09
CA MET A 37 11.91 10.57 -7.75
C MET A 37 11.76 9.28 -8.56
N ALA A 38 12.78 8.90 -9.34
CA ALA A 38 12.77 7.66 -10.11
C ALA A 38 12.69 6.42 -9.21
N SER A 39 13.35 6.40 -8.05
CA SER A 39 13.26 5.29 -7.10
C SER A 39 11.86 5.15 -6.50
N ILE A 40 11.24 6.26 -6.08
CA ILE A 40 9.89 6.23 -5.51
C ILE A 40 8.87 5.85 -6.59
N LEU A 41 8.94 6.44 -7.78
CA LEU A 41 8.05 6.09 -8.89
C LEU A 41 8.26 4.64 -9.35
N GLY A 42 9.52 4.20 -9.45
CA GLY A 42 9.88 2.84 -9.82
C GLY A 42 9.32 1.79 -8.85
N LEU A 43 9.26 2.10 -7.55
CA LEU A 43 8.60 1.26 -6.55
C LEU A 43 7.12 1.07 -6.86
N TYR A 44 6.37 2.14 -7.12
CA TYR A 44 4.94 2.04 -7.42
C TYR A 44 4.67 1.41 -8.79
N ILE A 45 5.50 1.71 -9.80
CA ILE A 45 5.40 1.09 -11.13
C ILE A 45 5.66 -0.40 -11.04
N GLY A 46 6.74 -0.79 -10.36
CA GLY A 46 7.12 -2.19 -10.20
C GLY A 46 6.07 -2.99 -9.42
N ASP A 47 5.56 -2.44 -8.32
CA ASP A 47 4.49 -3.04 -7.54
C ASP A 47 3.22 -3.26 -8.39
N ALA A 48 2.72 -2.21 -9.05
CA ALA A 48 1.52 -2.30 -9.90
C ALA A 48 1.70 -3.25 -11.11
N ALA A 49 2.89 -3.28 -11.71
CA ALA A 49 3.20 -4.18 -12.82
C ALA A 49 3.28 -5.65 -12.37
N ALA A 50 3.65 -5.90 -11.11
CA ALA A 50 3.76 -7.24 -10.55
C ALA A 50 2.42 -7.80 -10.03
N VAL A 51 1.42 -6.95 -9.75
CA VAL A 51 0.08 -7.38 -9.27
C VAL A 51 -0.51 -8.55 -10.07
N PRO A 52 -0.66 -8.50 -11.41
CA PRO A 52 -1.35 -9.56 -12.16
C PRO A 52 -0.63 -10.92 -12.12
N VAL A 53 0.68 -10.93 -11.88
CA VAL A 53 1.52 -12.14 -11.91
C VAL A 53 1.91 -12.60 -10.50
N HIS A 54 1.42 -11.94 -9.45
CA HIS A 54 1.76 -12.31 -8.09
C HIS A 54 1.21 -13.70 -7.75
N TRP A 55 2.05 -14.54 -7.12
CA TRP A 55 1.76 -15.94 -6.77
C TRP A 55 1.57 -16.91 -7.95
N TYR A 56 2.10 -16.56 -9.12
CA TYR A 56 2.40 -17.55 -10.15
C TYR A 56 3.68 -18.30 -9.80
N TYR A 57 3.62 -19.63 -9.79
CA TYR A 57 4.79 -20.46 -9.43
C TYR A 57 5.63 -20.89 -10.62
N THR A 58 5.13 -20.69 -11.84
CA THR A 58 5.79 -21.13 -13.06
C THR A 58 5.75 -20.02 -14.13
N PRO A 59 6.90 -19.62 -14.71
CA PRO A 59 6.93 -18.60 -15.76
C PRO A 59 6.07 -18.94 -16.99
N GLY A 60 6.00 -20.22 -17.39
CA GLY A 60 5.18 -20.63 -18.53
C GLY A 60 3.67 -20.40 -18.34
N THR A 61 3.19 -20.38 -17.09
CA THR A 61 1.78 -20.06 -16.79
C THR A 61 1.52 -18.56 -16.91
N ILE A 62 2.50 -17.72 -16.58
CA ILE A 62 2.44 -16.27 -16.81
C ILE A 62 2.36 -15.99 -18.32
N GLU A 63 3.23 -16.61 -19.11
CA GLU A 63 3.24 -16.46 -20.58
C GLU A 63 1.91 -16.91 -21.21
N ARG A 64 1.33 -18.01 -20.72
CA ARG A 64 0.02 -18.48 -21.17
C ARG A 64 -1.10 -17.47 -20.90
N ASP A 65 -1.12 -16.88 -19.71
CA ASP A 65 -2.25 -16.05 -19.25
C ASP A 65 -2.12 -14.58 -19.68
N TYR A 66 -0.90 -14.08 -19.86
CA TYR A 66 -0.63 -12.67 -20.16
C TYR A 66 0.23 -12.41 -21.40
N GLY A 67 0.82 -13.45 -22.00
CA GLY A 67 1.84 -13.31 -23.04
C GLY A 67 3.22 -12.95 -22.50
N ASP A 68 4.22 -12.87 -23.38
CA ASP A 68 5.59 -12.46 -23.07
C ASP A 68 6.12 -11.48 -24.15
N PRO A 69 6.63 -10.28 -23.79
CA PRO A 69 6.68 -9.71 -22.43
C PRO A 69 5.36 -9.08 -21.99
N LEU A 70 5.09 -9.14 -20.69
CA LEU A 70 4.08 -8.29 -20.06
C LEU A 70 4.56 -6.83 -20.12
N SER A 71 4.08 -6.08 -21.11
CA SER A 71 4.55 -4.72 -21.41
C SER A 71 3.63 -3.59 -20.94
N SER A 72 2.54 -3.91 -20.24
CA SER A 72 1.56 -2.93 -19.77
C SER A 72 0.90 -3.38 -18.47
N PHE A 73 0.30 -2.44 -17.76
CA PHE A 73 -0.62 -2.79 -16.67
C PHE A 73 -1.84 -3.50 -17.22
N VAL A 74 -2.17 -4.65 -16.64
CA VAL A 74 -3.32 -5.49 -17.03
C VAL A 74 -4.09 -5.89 -15.78
N ASP A 75 -5.38 -6.15 -15.95
CA ASP A 75 -6.19 -6.71 -14.87
C ASP A 75 -5.69 -8.12 -14.55
N PRO A 76 -5.67 -8.53 -13.26
CA PRO A 76 -5.39 -9.91 -12.90
C PRO A 76 -6.42 -10.85 -13.52
N VAL A 77 -5.96 -11.96 -14.10
CA VAL A 77 -6.82 -12.99 -14.69
C VAL A 77 -7.64 -13.68 -13.59
N HIS A 78 -8.84 -14.12 -13.96
CA HIS A 78 -9.70 -14.93 -13.11
C HIS A 78 -10.29 -16.08 -13.95
N PRO A 79 -10.27 -17.33 -13.44
CA PRO A 79 -9.71 -17.76 -12.15
C PRO A 79 -8.18 -17.70 -12.10
N HIS A 80 -7.61 -17.52 -10.90
CA HIS A 80 -6.17 -17.60 -10.73
C HIS A 80 -5.72 -19.08 -10.73
N PRO A 81 -4.67 -19.46 -11.50
CA PRO A 81 -4.25 -20.86 -11.63
C PRO A 81 -3.78 -21.49 -10.30
N ASP A 82 -2.96 -20.77 -9.54
CA ASP A 82 -2.27 -21.32 -8.36
C ASP A 82 -2.67 -20.69 -7.00
N ALA A 83 -3.69 -19.83 -6.94
CA ALA A 83 -3.96 -19.06 -5.73
C ALA A 83 -4.54 -19.92 -4.59
N PHE A 84 -4.10 -19.63 -3.38
CA PHE A 84 -4.68 -20.11 -2.12
C PHE A 84 -5.00 -18.95 -1.17
N ALA A 85 -5.33 -17.78 -1.72
CA ALA A 85 -5.69 -16.59 -0.94
C ALA A 85 -6.86 -16.84 0.02
N TRP A 86 -7.78 -17.73 -0.36
CA TRP A 86 -8.90 -18.18 0.48
C TRP A 86 -8.48 -18.86 1.79
N SER A 87 -7.24 -19.40 1.89
CA SER A 87 -6.73 -20.03 3.10
C SER A 87 -6.13 -19.02 4.10
N MET A 88 -6.14 -17.72 3.78
CA MET A 88 -5.69 -16.68 4.69
C MET A 88 -6.67 -16.50 5.84
N SER A 89 -6.12 -16.27 7.03
CA SER A 89 -6.92 -16.02 8.24
C SER A 89 -6.61 -14.71 8.94
N PHE A 90 -7.67 -14.10 9.47
CA PHE A 90 -7.65 -12.91 10.32
C PHE A 90 -8.78 -13.01 11.34
N SER A 91 -8.44 -13.23 12.61
CA SER A 91 -9.42 -13.50 13.66
C SER A 91 -9.33 -12.46 14.78
N PRO A 92 -9.89 -11.25 14.60
CA PRO A 92 -9.89 -10.24 15.65
C PRO A 92 -10.76 -10.71 16.84
N LYS A 93 -10.49 -10.15 18.02
CA LYS A 93 -11.26 -10.40 19.24
C LYS A 93 -12.75 -10.12 18.99
N GLU A 94 -13.59 -11.07 19.40
CA GLU A 94 -15.04 -10.92 19.34
C GLU A 94 -15.50 -9.63 20.04
N GLY A 95 -16.38 -8.88 19.38
CA GLY A 95 -16.88 -7.59 19.86
C GLY A 95 -15.90 -6.41 19.71
N SER A 96 -14.71 -6.62 19.13
CA SER A 96 -13.82 -5.50 18.79
C SER A 96 -14.30 -4.77 17.53
N ASN A 97 -13.93 -3.50 17.41
CA ASN A 97 -14.17 -2.68 16.21
C ASN A 97 -12.99 -2.72 15.21
N VAL A 98 -12.09 -3.70 15.34
CA VAL A 98 -10.93 -3.83 14.46
C VAL A 98 -11.33 -4.64 13.23
N ASP A 99 -11.53 -3.95 12.13
CA ASP A 99 -11.77 -4.55 10.81
C ASP A 99 -10.81 -3.92 9.80
N ILE A 100 -9.85 -4.72 9.34
CA ILE A 100 -8.84 -4.33 8.34
C ILE A 100 -9.08 -4.98 6.97
N LEU A 101 -10.11 -5.84 6.86
CA LEU A 101 -10.49 -6.49 5.60
C LEU A 101 -11.71 -5.82 4.96
N HIS A 102 -12.45 -5.03 5.75
CA HIS A 102 -13.58 -4.21 5.31
C HIS A 102 -14.59 -5.04 4.50
N ALA A 103 -15.03 -4.54 3.35
CA ALA A 103 -15.97 -5.24 2.47
C ALA A 103 -15.46 -6.62 1.98
N ARG A 104 -14.15 -6.89 2.05
CA ARG A 104 -13.51 -8.13 1.60
C ARG A 104 -13.31 -9.17 2.70
N GLY A 105 -13.69 -8.86 3.95
CA GLY A 105 -13.61 -9.80 5.07
C GLY A 105 -14.30 -11.14 4.84
N ARG A 106 -15.35 -11.16 4.02
CA ARG A 106 -16.10 -12.38 3.65
C ARG A 106 -15.27 -13.43 2.90
N LEU A 107 -14.19 -13.00 2.24
CA LEU A 107 -13.28 -13.88 1.49
C LEU A 107 -12.14 -14.43 2.36
N CYS A 108 -11.91 -13.85 3.56
CA CYS A 108 -10.92 -14.31 4.53
C CYS A 108 -11.58 -15.24 5.55
N ASN A 109 -10.82 -16.20 6.10
CA ASN A 109 -11.35 -17.29 6.95
C ASN A 109 -12.46 -18.11 6.27
N GLY A 110 -12.42 -18.22 4.94
CA GLY A 110 -13.28 -19.11 4.16
C GLY A 110 -14.78 -18.99 4.42
N GLY A 111 -15.33 -17.80 4.74
CA GLY A 111 -16.76 -17.68 5.04
C GLY A 111 -17.26 -18.78 6.01
N LYS A 112 -16.59 -19.01 7.13
CA LYS A 112 -16.92 -20.09 8.10
C LYS A 112 -16.77 -21.54 7.59
N GLY A 113 -15.87 -21.83 6.67
CA GLY A 113 -15.44 -23.19 6.40
C GLY A 113 -14.20 -23.23 5.52
N ASP A 114 -13.29 -24.17 5.77
CA ASP A 114 -12.09 -24.44 4.97
C ASP A 114 -12.40 -24.93 3.53
N VAL A 115 -13.48 -24.46 2.92
CA VAL A 115 -13.93 -24.87 1.60
C VAL A 115 -13.12 -24.10 0.58
N LYS A 116 -12.12 -24.79 0.01
CA LYS A 116 -11.45 -24.37 -1.22
C LYS A 116 -12.51 -23.96 -2.25
N PRO A 117 -12.43 -22.74 -2.83
CA PRO A 117 -13.34 -22.34 -3.91
C PRO A 117 -13.21 -23.33 -5.08
N ALA A 118 -14.29 -23.48 -5.85
CA ALA A 118 -14.23 -24.24 -7.08
C ALA A 118 -13.12 -23.67 -7.99
N PRO A 119 -12.42 -24.48 -8.80
CA PRO A 119 -11.34 -24.00 -9.64
C PRO A 119 -11.70 -22.78 -10.51
N GLU A 120 -12.94 -22.72 -11.00
CA GLU A 120 -13.53 -21.63 -11.77
C GLU A 120 -13.74 -20.33 -10.98
N ASP A 121 -13.80 -20.40 -9.66
CA ASP A 121 -14.04 -19.27 -8.75
C ASP A 121 -12.75 -18.88 -7.98
N ASN A 122 -11.59 -19.47 -8.29
CA ASN A 122 -10.38 -19.25 -7.50
C ASN A 122 -9.92 -17.78 -7.60
N PRO A 123 -10.01 -16.99 -6.51
CA PRO A 123 -9.72 -15.57 -6.58
C PRO A 123 -8.21 -15.33 -6.63
N HIS A 124 -7.81 -14.30 -7.39
CA HIS A 124 -6.46 -13.77 -7.32
C HIS A 124 -6.17 -13.23 -5.89
N TYR A 125 -4.91 -13.25 -5.42
CA TYR A 125 -4.57 -12.74 -4.08
C TYR A 125 -5.01 -11.30 -3.88
N HIS A 126 -4.71 -10.45 -4.86
CA HIS A 126 -5.15 -9.06 -4.89
C HIS A 126 -6.56 -8.87 -5.47
N PHE A 127 -7.50 -9.77 -5.15
CA PHE A 127 -8.87 -9.69 -5.66
C PHE A 127 -9.51 -8.33 -5.33
N GLY A 128 -9.95 -7.62 -6.37
CA GLY A 128 -10.48 -6.26 -6.26
C GLY A 128 -9.59 -5.22 -6.91
N LEU A 129 -8.27 -5.46 -6.98
CA LEU A 129 -7.35 -4.57 -7.68
C LEU A 129 -7.48 -4.68 -9.21
N LYS A 130 -7.21 -3.58 -9.89
CA LYS A 130 -7.28 -3.40 -11.34
C LYS A 130 -5.92 -3.03 -11.92
N ALA A 131 -5.84 -3.05 -13.25
CA ALA A 131 -4.67 -2.61 -14.00
C ALA A 131 -4.14 -1.25 -13.49
N GLY A 132 -2.94 -1.27 -12.91
CA GLY A 132 -2.24 -0.07 -12.45
C GLY A 132 -2.47 0.26 -10.98
N ASP A 133 -3.31 -0.50 -10.26
CA ASP A 133 -3.47 -0.35 -8.81
C ASP A 133 -2.24 -0.89 -8.09
N ASN A 134 -1.91 -0.24 -6.98
CA ASN A 134 -0.86 -0.70 -6.07
C ASN A 134 -1.40 -1.64 -5.00
N THR A 135 -0.57 -2.61 -4.61
CA THR A 135 -0.84 -3.45 -3.45
C THR A 135 -0.92 -2.62 -2.17
N LEU A 136 -1.49 -3.21 -1.13
CA LEU A 136 -1.49 -2.62 0.21
C LEU A 136 -0.07 -2.26 0.68
N ASN A 137 0.94 -3.06 0.33
CA ASN A 137 2.31 -2.83 0.77
C ASN A 137 2.85 -1.49 0.23
N ALA A 138 2.71 -1.24 -1.08
CA ALA A 138 3.10 0.04 -1.65
C ALA A 138 2.23 1.20 -1.12
N ARG A 139 0.93 0.99 -0.89
CA ARG A 139 0.08 1.99 -0.23
C ARG A 139 0.56 2.33 1.18
N LEU A 140 1.06 1.37 1.95
CA LEU A 140 1.67 1.61 3.27
C LEU A 140 3.02 2.34 3.17
N VAL A 141 3.83 2.11 2.13
CA VAL A 141 5.01 2.94 1.84
C VAL A 141 4.61 4.40 1.63
N ARG A 142 3.51 4.68 0.92
CA ARG A 142 2.98 6.05 0.77
C ARG A 142 2.64 6.67 2.12
N VAL A 143 1.98 5.92 3.01
CA VAL A 143 1.69 6.39 4.38
C VAL A 143 2.99 6.71 5.12
N LEU A 144 4.01 5.85 5.03
CA LEU A 144 5.29 6.06 5.70
C LEU A 144 5.99 7.32 5.19
N VAL A 145 6.09 7.49 3.88
CA VAL A 145 6.72 8.66 3.25
C VAL A 145 5.99 9.94 3.67
N ARG A 146 4.66 9.92 3.73
CA ARG A 146 3.88 11.07 4.22
C ARG A 146 4.14 11.35 5.70
N THR A 147 4.24 10.32 6.54
CA THR A 147 4.59 10.49 7.96
C THR A 147 5.99 11.07 8.15
N ILE A 148 6.98 10.59 7.38
CA ILE A 148 8.36 11.14 7.40
C ILE A 148 8.34 12.61 6.97
N ALA A 149 7.62 12.93 5.91
CA ALA A 149 7.50 14.30 5.40
C ALA A 149 6.60 15.22 6.27
N GLY A 150 5.99 14.69 7.32
CA GLY A 150 5.08 15.43 8.18
C GLY A 150 3.73 15.77 7.55
N LEU A 151 3.33 15.07 6.47
CA LEU A 151 2.12 15.30 5.67
C LEU A 151 0.95 14.38 6.04
N ASP A 152 1.06 13.59 7.09
CA ASP A 152 -0.06 12.84 7.68
C ASP A 152 -0.86 13.72 8.66
N LYS A 153 -2.19 13.51 8.72
CA LYS A 153 -3.06 14.26 9.63
C LYS A 153 -2.76 13.87 11.09
N PRO A 154 -2.72 14.82 12.04
CA PRO A 154 -2.54 14.52 13.46
C PRO A 154 -3.73 13.73 14.03
N ALA A 155 -3.46 12.88 15.02
CA ALA A 155 -4.48 12.08 15.69
C ALA A 155 -5.42 12.98 16.52
N GLY A 156 -6.66 13.21 16.06
CA GLY A 156 -7.66 13.96 16.82
C GLY A 156 -8.91 14.39 16.07
N ASP A 157 -8.84 14.58 14.74
CA ASP A 157 -10.05 14.78 13.92
C ASP A 157 -10.44 13.43 13.35
N ALA A 158 -11.48 12.83 13.93
CA ALA A 158 -12.04 11.54 13.53
C ALA A 158 -13.24 11.70 12.56
N SER A 159 -13.61 12.94 12.22
CA SER A 159 -14.94 13.28 11.71
C SER A 159 -15.00 13.53 10.20
N LYS A 160 -13.86 13.55 9.50
CA LYS A 160 -13.77 13.79 8.05
C LYS A 160 -12.65 12.96 7.40
N ASP A 161 -12.73 11.66 7.66
CA ASP A 161 -11.56 10.81 7.86
C ASP A 161 -11.16 9.87 6.75
N GLY A 162 -11.75 10.01 5.56
CA GLY A 162 -11.11 9.46 4.37
C GLY A 162 -9.72 10.07 4.23
N LEU A 163 -8.69 9.23 4.18
CA LEU A 163 -7.65 9.56 3.20
C LEU A 163 -8.42 9.76 1.90
N PRO A 164 -8.32 10.93 1.23
CA PRO A 164 -9.13 11.13 0.04
C PRO A 164 -8.94 9.92 -0.86
N ASP A 165 -10.05 9.28 -1.25
CA ASP A 165 -10.10 8.47 -2.45
C ASP A 165 -9.27 9.23 -3.48
N ASP A 166 -8.46 8.52 -4.23
CA ASP A 166 -7.62 9.11 -5.23
C ASP A 166 -8.42 9.96 -6.26
N ALA A 167 -9.73 9.67 -6.40
CA ALA A 167 -10.75 10.45 -7.10
C ALA A 167 -11.27 11.71 -6.36
N SER A 168 -11.11 11.80 -5.05
CA SER A 168 -11.60 12.87 -4.16
C SER A 168 -10.49 13.79 -3.61
N VAL A 169 -9.27 13.66 -4.12
CA VAL A 169 -8.23 14.65 -3.82
C VAL A 169 -8.67 15.98 -4.42
N ASP A 170 -9.22 16.83 -3.56
CA ASP A 170 -9.45 18.23 -3.85
C ASP A 170 -8.14 18.82 -4.42
N PRO A 171 -8.15 19.40 -5.64
CA PRO A 171 -6.98 20.06 -6.20
C PRO A 171 -6.36 21.10 -5.25
N GLU A 172 -7.13 21.67 -4.34
CA GLU A 172 -6.63 22.60 -3.32
C GLU A 172 -5.87 21.91 -2.17
N HIS A 173 -6.00 20.59 -1.99
CA HIS A 173 -5.31 19.86 -0.91
C HIS A 173 -3.80 19.69 -1.15
N PHE A 174 -3.34 19.76 -2.40
CA PHE A 174 -1.92 19.94 -2.73
C PHE A 174 -1.51 21.42 -2.78
N ALA A 175 -2.49 22.34 -2.71
CA ALA A 175 -2.28 23.76 -2.50
C ALA A 175 -2.36 24.13 -1.01
N HIS A 176 -2.16 23.18 -0.08
CA HIS A 176 -2.06 23.51 1.34
C HIS A 176 -0.93 24.54 1.51
N PRO A 177 -1.19 25.71 2.12
CA PRO A 177 -0.20 26.80 2.24
C PRO A 177 1.02 26.46 3.10
N ASP A 178 1.08 25.25 3.68
CA ASP A 178 2.09 24.82 4.64
C ASP A 178 3.13 23.84 4.07
N ILE A 179 3.19 23.62 2.75
CA ILE A 179 4.36 22.94 2.15
C ILE A 179 5.48 23.97 2.04
N PRO A 180 6.54 23.93 2.89
CA PRO A 180 7.49 25.02 3.01
C PRO A 180 8.27 25.26 1.71
N GLU A 181 8.69 26.50 1.45
CA GLU A 181 9.46 26.87 0.25
C GLU A 181 10.91 26.35 0.26
N ASP A 182 11.39 26.02 1.45
CA ASP A 182 12.61 25.26 1.76
C ASP A 182 12.25 23.80 2.06
N PRO A 183 13.15 22.80 1.86
CA PRO A 183 12.88 21.47 2.38
C PRO A 183 12.50 21.61 3.87
N PRO A 184 11.40 21.00 4.33
CA PRO A 184 11.00 21.14 5.73
C PRO A 184 12.21 20.80 6.60
N PRO A 185 12.52 21.55 7.68
CA PRO A 185 13.62 21.24 8.59
C PRO A 185 13.44 19.91 9.36
N ALA A 186 12.63 18.97 8.87
CA ALA A 186 11.91 18.01 9.68
C ALA A 186 12.01 16.58 9.16
N LEU A 187 13.24 16.11 8.94
CA LEU A 187 13.59 14.74 9.32
C LEU A 187 13.32 14.46 10.82
N VAL A 188 13.18 15.54 11.60
CA VAL A 188 12.95 15.58 13.05
C VAL A 188 11.53 15.19 13.49
N SER A 189 10.55 15.03 12.57
CA SER A 189 9.14 14.75 12.95
C SER A 189 8.71 13.26 12.89
N TYR A 190 9.59 12.38 12.41
CA TYR A 190 9.32 10.95 12.39
C TYR A 190 9.52 10.33 13.78
N THR A 191 8.52 9.60 14.26
CA THR A 191 8.66 8.68 15.39
C THR A 191 7.98 7.36 15.05
N GLY A 192 8.47 6.27 15.66
CA GLY A 192 7.82 4.97 15.52
C GLY A 192 6.35 5.02 15.94
N ASP A 193 6.03 5.76 17.00
CA ASP A 193 4.65 5.92 17.47
C ASP A 193 3.76 6.66 16.47
N ARG A 194 4.28 7.71 15.83
CA ARG A 194 3.54 8.44 14.79
C ARG A 194 3.27 7.55 13.58
N TRP A 195 4.27 6.80 13.13
CA TRP A 195 4.11 5.82 12.05
C TRP A 195 3.04 4.78 12.40
N LEU A 196 3.11 4.19 13.59
CA LEU A 196 2.15 3.19 14.03
C LEU A 196 0.73 3.75 14.12
N ALA A 197 0.57 5.00 14.55
CA ALA A 197 -0.73 5.68 14.56
C ALA A 197 -1.28 5.89 13.14
N SER A 198 -0.46 6.40 12.22
CA SER A 198 -0.88 6.68 10.83
C SER A 198 -1.16 5.39 10.05
N MET A 199 -0.34 4.35 10.23
CA MET A 199 -0.59 3.01 9.68
C MET A 199 -1.86 2.40 10.29
N SER A 200 -2.06 2.50 11.61
CA SER A 200 -3.28 1.99 12.25
C SER A 200 -4.53 2.70 11.77
N ARG A 201 -4.46 4.02 11.54
CA ARG A 201 -5.59 4.79 11.01
C ARG A 201 -5.88 4.41 9.57
N PHE A 202 -4.86 4.32 8.72
CA PHE A 202 -4.99 3.86 7.33
C PHE A 202 -5.71 2.51 7.29
N MET A 203 -5.20 1.51 7.98
CA MET A 203 -5.72 0.13 7.95
C MET A 203 -7.15 -0.02 8.52
N LEU A 204 -7.63 0.92 9.33
CA LEU A 204 -8.97 0.86 9.95
C LEU A 204 -10.01 1.71 9.20
N ASP A 205 -9.59 2.53 8.24
CA ASP A 205 -10.50 3.31 7.40
C ASP A 205 -11.02 2.43 6.26
N PRO A 206 -12.34 2.14 6.20
CA PRO A 206 -12.91 1.26 5.19
C PRO A 206 -12.80 1.78 3.75
N ASN A 207 -12.43 3.04 3.54
CA ASN A 207 -12.18 3.62 2.22
C ASN A 207 -10.69 3.72 1.87
N SER A 208 -9.79 3.24 2.74
CA SER A 208 -8.35 3.38 2.54
C SER A 208 -7.78 2.39 1.51
N HIS A 209 -8.30 1.17 1.49
CA HIS A 209 -7.84 0.13 0.59
C HIS A 209 -8.88 -0.94 0.27
N ASP A 210 -8.78 -1.45 -0.96
CA ASP A 210 -9.60 -2.54 -1.48
C ASP A 210 -8.83 -3.84 -1.69
N ASP A 211 -7.55 -3.87 -1.29
CA ASP A 211 -6.70 -5.04 -1.46
C ASP A 211 -7.12 -6.15 -0.48
N PHE A 212 -7.54 -7.29 -1.04
CA PHE A 212 -7.86 -8.49 -0.27
C PHE A 212 -6.61 -9.12 0.37
N TYR A 213 -5.44 -8.97 -0.25
CA TYR A 213 -4.22 -9.59 0.24
C TYR A 213 -3.56 -8.74 1.33
N LEU A 214 -3.83 -9.07 2.58
CA LEU A 214 -3.12 -8.50 3.71
C LEU A 214 -1.98 -9.41 4.13
N GLU A 215 -0.77 -8.90 4.29
CA GLU A 215 0.38 -9.66 4.81
C GLU A 215 0.13 -10.24 6.20
N VAL A 216 0.73 -11.41 6.51
CA VAL A 216 0.45 -12.08 7.81
C VAL A 216 0.82 -11.20 9.00
N TYR A 217 1.89 -10.41 8.88
CA TYR A 217 2.35 -9.60 10.00
C TYR A 217 1.34 -8.50 10.32
N LEU A 218 0.63 -7.96 9.32
CA LEU A 218 -0.48 -7.01 9.53
C LEU A 218 -1.65 -7.72 10.19
N ARG A 219 -2.07 -8.89 9.68
CA ARG A 219 -3.18 -9.66 10.27
C ARG A 219 -2.91 -9.97 11.75
N ARG A 220 -1.73 -10.48 12.08
CA ARG A 220 -1.34 -10.75 13.48
C ARG A 220 -1.18 -9.49 14.32
N PHE A 221 -0.69 -8.39 13.75
CA PHE A 221 -0.61 -7.10 14.44
C PHE A 221 -1.99 -6.61 14.87
N PHE A 222 -2.97 -6.62 13.96
CA PHE A 222 -4.32 -6.13 14.24
C PHE A 222 -5.16 -7.11 15.07
N GLU A 223 -4.89 -8.41 15.01
CA GLU A 223 -5.42 -9.36 16.01
C GLU A 223 -4.97 -8.95 17.41
N ARG A 224 -3.68 -8.71 17.65
CA ARG A 224 -3.22 -8.22 18.97
C ARG A 224 -3.82 -6.86 19.33
N ARG A 225 -3.95 -5.95 18.37
CA ARG A 225 -4.59 -4.65 18.59
C ARG A 225 -6.06 -4.79 19.02
N SER A 226 -6.79 -5.76 18.45
CA SER A 226 -8.17 -6.08 18.80
C SER A 226 -8.33 -6.60 20.24
N HIS A 227 -7.27 -7.20 20.79
CA HIS A 227 -7.18 -7.57 22.21
C HIS A 227 -6.78 -6.41 23.14
N GLY A 228 -6.65 -5.19 22.63
CA GLY A 228 -6.28 -4.01 23.42
C GLY A 228 -4.78 -3.85 23.67
N VAL A 229 -3.92 -4.61 22.97
CA VAL A 229 -2.47 -4.45 23.07
C VAL A 229 -2.08 -3.08 22.48
N PRO A 230 -1.21 -2.30 23.16
CA PRO A 230 -0.69 -1.05 22.60
C PRO A 230 0.04 -1.27 21.28
N LEU A 231 -0.10 -0.35 20.31
CA LEU A 231 0.44 -0.48 18.95
C LEU A 231 1.93 -0.86 18.91
N ALA A 232 2.75 -0.22 19.76
CA ALA A 232 4.19 -0.49 19.88
C ALA A 232 4.53 -1.94 20.31
N LYS A 233 3.54 -2.70 20.80
CA LYS A 233 3.67 -4.08 21.29
C LYS A 233 2.83 -5.08 20.48
N CYS A 234 2.21 -4.63 19.39
CA CYS A 234 1.35 -5.49 18.55
C CYS A 234 2.16 -6.35 17.56
N ALA A 235 3.40 -5.99 17.25
CA ALA A 235 4.26 -6.83 16.41
C ALA A 235 4.45 -8.22 17.03
N VAL A 236 4.30 -9.26 16.21
CA VAL A 236 4.55 -10.65 16.60
C VAL A 236 5.94 -11.09 16.14
N SER A 237 6.52 -12.05 16.84
CA SER A 237 7.77 -12.67 16.38
C SER A 237 7.54 -13.38 15.06
N GLN A 238 8.24 -12.94 14.00
CA GLN A 238 8.19 -13.58 12.68
C GLN A 238 8.77 -15.00 12.73
N LYS A 239 9.76 -15.27 13.61
CA LYS A 239 10.28 -16.63 13.82
C LYS A 239 9.18 -17.61 14.26
N ALA A 240 8.18 -17.13 15.00
CA ALA A 240 7.06 -17.94 15.44
C ALA A 240 5.91 -18.00 14.41
N ASN A 241 5.96 -17.18 13.36
CA ASN A 241 4.94 -17.09 12.31
C ASN A 241 5.61 -17.20 10.94
N TRP A 242 5.73 -18.43 10.44
CA TRP A 242 6.32 -18.71 9.14
C TRP A 242 5.62 -17.90 8.03
N SER A 243 6.33 -16.90 7.51
CA SER A 243 5.89 -16.09 6.39
C SER A 243 7.05 -15.34 5.75
N VAL A 244 7.01 -15.30 4.43
CA VAL A 244 7.85 -14.46 3.57
C VAL A 244 7.13 -13.13 3.36
N GLY A 245 6.88 -12.38 4.44
CA GLY A 245 6.32 -11.02 4.36
C GLY A 245 7.45 -10.01 4.20
N SER A 246 7.55 -9.34 3.06
CA SER A 246 8.73 -8.56 2.65
C SER A 246 8.53 -7.04 2.65
N MET A 247 7.61 -6.51 3.46
CA MET A 247 7.55 -5.05 3.68
C MET A 247 8.82 -4.50 4.34
N GLY A 248 9.49 -5.31 5.18
CA GLY A 248 10.72 -4.91 5.86
C GLY A 248 11.86 -4.53 4.90
N GLY A 249 11.89 -5.11 3.69
CA GLY A 249 12.90 -4.82 2.68
C GLY A 249 12.73 -3.47 1.97
N LEU A 250 11.50 -2.92 1.92
CA LEU A 250 11.18 -1.67 1.21
C LEU A 250 11.14 -0.46 2.16
N LEU A 251 10.66 -0.65 3.39
CA LEU A 251 10.53 0.44 4.37
C LEU A 251 11.88 0.82 5.01
N SER A 252 12.74 -0.18 5.26
CA SER A 252 14.01 0.04 5.96
C SER A 252 14.97 0.95 5.18
N PRO A 253 15.20 0.76 3.87
CA PRO A 253 16.10 1.63 3.11
C PRO A 253 15.60 3.08 2.97
N LEU A 254 14.27 3.29 2.89
CA LEU A 254 13.69 4.63 2.80
C LEU A 254 13.82 5.38 4.14
N ALA A 255 13.54 4.71 5.27
CA ALA A 255 13.75 5.28 6.59
C ALA A 255 15.26 5.52 6.88
N TYR A 256 16.14 4.63 6.41
CA TYR A 256 17.59 4.78 6.56
C TYR A 256 18.14 5.90 5.68
N ALA A 257 17.70 6.01 4.42
CA ALA A 257 18.06 7.09 3.51
C ALA A 257 17.57 8.45 4.02
N ALA A 258 16.40 8.48 4.66
CA ALA A 258 15.91 9.64 5.36
C ALA A 258 16.83 9.97 6.56
N ALA A 259 17.16 9.00 7.42
CA ALA A 259 17.97 9.22 8.62
C ALA A 259 19.48 9.47 8.40
N MET A 260 19.99 9.37 7.17
CA MET A 260 21.40 9.58 6.82
C MET A 260 21.72 10.97 6.25
N GLU A 261 20.77 11.91 6.30
CA GLU A 261 21.01 13.36 6.15
C GLU A 261 20.97 14.07 7.52
#